data_AF-A0A0J9RIK8-F1
#
_entry.id   AF-A0A0J9RIK8-F1
#
_cell.length_a   1.000
_cell.length_b   1.000
_cell.length_c   1.000
_cell.angle_alpha   90.00
_cell.angle_beta   90.00
_cell.angle_gamma   90.00
#
_symmetry.space_group_name_H-M   'P 1'
#
loop_
_entity.id
_entity.type
_entity.pdbx_description
1 polymer ?
#
loop_
_entity_poly.entity_id
_entity_poly.type
_entity_poly.pdbx_seq_one_letter_code
_entity_poly.pdbx_strand_id
1 'polypeptide(L)'
;MPRKKPKVDTLEEIETNIKLLCDQSNNHMKVRAYEKALFGYNQALELNSTDINALISRSKCYLLLGEASKALQDAETALGEDKNNIRAIYQKAESLYYLGQFEQSLMFFHRGLRARPELALFRLGVQKTQEAIENTIGSKPGPPGPTASVPKSGKSRKSGEDTPKSQAAGATGTSARTRQKPSRADLERRNARKLLGELCVDKEYLEKLLLHPDLVRADTHTESISAYAREAVEFLNKRQEFWRQQRPCTALPNHKNLPHDALPKWF
;
A
#
# COMPACT_ATOMS: atom_id res chain seq x y z
N MET A 1 11.36 -67.85 -0.46
CA MET A 1 10.97 -66.84 -1.47
C MET A 1 11.17 -65.44 -0.89
N PRO A 2 12.29 -64.75 -1.16
CA PRO A 2 12.44 -63.35 -0.75
C PRO A 2 11.51 -62.49 -1.62
N ARG A 3 10.56 -61.79 -0.99
CA ARG A 3 9.72 -60.81 -1.69
C ARG A 3 10.62 -59.67 -2.17
N LYS A 4 10.81 -59.53 -3.49
CA LYS A 4 11.41 -58.33 -4.08
C LYS A 4 10.53 -57.15 -3.68
N LYS A 5 11.06 -56.23 -2.86
CA LYS A 5 10.40 -54.93 -2.63
C LYS A 5 10.31 -54.21 -3.99
N PRO A 6 9.21 -53.49 -4.28
CA PRO A 6 9.11 -52.71 -5.52
C PRO A 6 10.20 -51.63 -5.54
N LYS A 7 10.74 -51.33 -6.73
CA LYS A 7 11.72 -50.24 -6.92
C LYS A 7 11.05 -48.89 -7.23
N VAL A 8 9.85 -48.67 -6.71
CA VAL A 8 9.00 -47.53 -7.08
C VAL A 8 9.24 -46.32 -6.18
N ASP A 9 9.71 -46.56 -4.95
CA ASP A 9 9.41 -45.65 -3.84
C ASP A 9 10.36 -44.45 -3.74
N THR A 10 11.61 -44.52 -4.22
CA THR A 10 12.64 -43.51 -3.88
C THR A 10 12.41 -42.11 -4.45
N LEU A 11 11.81 -41.96 -5.64
CA LEU A 11 11.57 -40.64 -6.24
C LEU A 11 10.35 -39.95 -5.60
N GLU A 12 9.28 -40.71 -5.33
CA GLU A 12 8.10 -40.21 -4.63
C GLU A 12 8.42 -39.89 -3.16
N GLU A 13 9.29 -40.68 -2.51
CA GLU A 13 9.86 -40.37 -1.19
C GLU A 13 10.66 -39.05 -1.21
N ILE A 14 11.46 -38.79 -2.24
CA ILE A 14 12.20 -37.52 -2.36
C ILE A 14 11.24 -36.33 -2.56
N GLU A 15 10.26 -36.44 -3.45
CA GLU A 15 9.30 -35.35 -3.70
C GLU A 15 8.42 -35.06 -2.46
N THR A 16 7.97 -36.10 -1.76
CA THR A 16 7.21 -35.93 -0.51
C THR A 16 8.05 -35.32 0.61
N ASN A 17 9.34 -35.67 0.72
CA ASN A 17 10.27 -35.04 1.66
C ASN A 17 10.54 -33.56 1.34
N ILE A 18 10.76 -33.20 0.07
CA ILE A 18 10.89 -31.81 -0.39
C ILE A 18 9.66 -30.99 -0.01
N LYS A 19 8.47 -31.54 -0.28
CA LYS A 19 7.19 -30.89 0.06
C LYS A 19 7.02 -30.71 1.57
N LEU A 20 7.37 -31.72 2.38
CA LEU A 20 7.34 -31.64 3.84
C LEU A 20 8.27 -30.56 4.38
N LEU A 21 9.52 -30.49 3.88
CA LEU A 21 10.49 -29.45 4.24
C LEU A 21 9.98 -28.05 3.86
N CYS A 22 9.37 -27.91 2.67
CA CYS A 22 8.73 -26.66 2.25
C CYS A 22 7.57 -26.27 3.16
N ASP A 23 6.72 -27.20 3.57
CA ASP A 23 5.56 -26.91 4.44
C ASP A 23 5.97 -26.57 5.89
N GLN A 24 7.01 -27.22 6.42
CA GLN A 24 7.64 -26.82 7.68
C GLN A 24 8.24 -25.42 7.59
N SER A 25 8.95 -25.11 6.52
CA SER A 25 9.53 -23.79 6.24
C SER A 25 8.44 -22.71 6.08
N ASN A 26 7.34 -23.04 5.39
CA ASN A 26 6.15 -22.19 5.27
C ASN A 26 5.52 -21.88 6.64
N ASN A 27 5.59 -22.80 7.61
CA ASN A 27 5.14 -22.54 8.97
C ASN A 27 6.12 -21.63 9.74
N HIS A 28 7.43 -21.80 9.58
CA HIS A 28 8.42 -20.85 10.11
C HIS A 28 8.25 -19.44 9.53
N MET A 29 7.92 -19.30 8.24
CA MET A 29 7.57 -18.02 7.60
C MET A 29 6.36 -17.35 8.27
N LYS A 30 5.30 -18.09 8.63
CA LYS A 30 4.12 -17.55 9.34
C LYS A 30 4.48 -17.00 10.72
N VAL A 31 5.41 -17.66 11.43
CA VAL A 31 5.92 -17.25 12.74
C VAL A 31 7.04 -16.19 12.63
N ARG A 32 7.35 -15.72 11.41
CA ARG A 32 8.43 -14.76 11.10
C ARG A 32 9.85 -15.23 11.45
N ALA A 33 10.04 -16.55 11.62
CA ALA A 33 11.35 -17.16 11.85
C ALA A 33 12.07 -17.40 10.52
N TYR A 34 12.41 -16.32 9.81
CA TYR A 34 12.87 -16.37 8.42
C TYR A 34 14.17 -17.17 8.22
N GLU A 35 15.14 -17.05 9.12
CA GLU A 35 16.40 -17.83 9.05
C GLU A 35 16.14 -19.35 9.12
N LYS A 36 15.20 -19.79 9.95
CA LYS A 36 14.80 -21.21 10.06
C LYS A 36 14.05 -21.68 8.82
N ALA A 37 13.20 -20.83 8.25
CA ALA A 37 12.55 -21.11 6.98
C ALA A 37 13.57 -21.22 5.83
N LEU A 38 14.55 -20.31 5.78
CA LEU A 38 15.62 -20.33 4.78
C LEU A 38 16.43 -21.63 4.84
N PHE A 39 16.78 -22.08 6.05
CA PHE A 39 17.47 -23.36 6.25
C PHE A 39 16.67 -24.56 5.73
N GLY A 40 15.37 -24.63 6.00
CA GLY A 40 14.51 -25.70 5.48
C GLY A 40 14.29 -25.65 3.96
N TYR A 41 14.18 -24.45 3.36
CA TYR A 41 14.17 -24.32 1.89
C TYR A 41 15.52 -24.68 1.26
N ASN A 42 16.65 -24.44 1.92
CA ASN A 42 17.95 -24.88 1.44
C ASN A 42 18.05 -26.42 1.43
N GLN A 43 17.63 -27.12 2.49
CA GLN A 43 17.57 -28.59 2.49
C GLN A 43 16.64 -29.13 1.39
N ALA A 44 15.49 -28.49 1.16
CA ALA A 44 14.60 -28.88 0.06
C ALA A 44 15.29 -28.78 -1.31
N LEU A 45 16.12 -27.75 -1.50
CA LEU A 45 16.88 -27.52 -2.74
C LEU A 45 18.21 -28.31 -2.83
N GLU A 46 18.71 -28.83 -1.71
CA GLU A 46 19.78 -29.85 -1.71
C GLU A 46 19.27 -31.20 -2.21
N LEU A 47 17.99 -31.54 -1.94
CA LEU A 47 17.33 -32.74 -2.47
C LEU A 47 16.93 -32.58 -3.95
N ASN A 48 16.43 -31.40 -4.35
CA ASN A 48 16.18 -31.07 -5.75
C ASN A 48 16.41 -29.57 -6.00
N SER A 49 17.51 -29.23 -6.67
CA SER A 49 17.90 -27.85 -6.96
C SER A 49 16.97 -27.10 -7.93
N THR A 50 16.09 -27.81 -8.64
CA THR A 50 15.16 -27.23 -9.62
C THR A 50 13.70 -27.21 -9.15
N ASP A 51 13.38 -27.54 -7.90
CA ASP A 51 11.98 -27.43 -7.44
C ASP A 51 11.50 -25.97 -7.42
N ILE A 52 10.60 -25.68 -8.37
CA ILE A 52 9.99 -24.37 -8.59
C ILE A 52 9.29 -23.86 -7.32
N ASN A 53 8.67 -24.74 -6.52
CA ASN A 53 7.96 -24.31 -5.31
C ASN A 53 8.92 -23.87 -4.20
N ALA A 54 9.98 -24.63 -3.95
CA ALA A 54 11.03 -24.29 -3.02
C ALA A 54 11.76 -23.01 -3.45
N LEU A 55 12.16 -22.88 -4.73
CA LEU A 55 12.79 -21.66 -5.28
C LEU A 55 11.92 -20.41 -5.08
N ILE A 56 10.63 -20.47 -5.45
CA ILE A 56 9.68 -19.35 -5.27
C ILE A 56 9.52 -18.97 -3.79
N SER A 57 9.51 -19.96 -2.90
CA SER A 57 9.31 -19.76 -1.46
C SER A 57 10.57 -19.25 -0.77
N ARG A 58 11.76 -19.70 -1.21
CA ARG A 58 13.07 -19.19 -0.78
C ARG A 58 13.30 -17.77 -1.27
N SER A 59 12.97 -17.47 -2.53
CA SER A 59 12.94 -16.11 -3.07
C SER A 59 12.09 -15.18 -2.19
N LYS A 60 10.91 -15.63 -1.75
CA LYS A 60 10.06 -14.87 -0.80
C LYS A 60 10.78 -14.62 0.53
N CYS A 61 11.47 -15.64 1.05
CA CYS A 61 12.22 -15.56 2.30
C CYS A 61 13.36 -14.54 2.21
N TYR A 62 14.13 -14.58 1.12
CA TYR A 62 15.18 -13.60 0.84
C TYR A 62 14.65 -12.17 0.75
N LEU A 63 13.49 -11.92 0.13
CA LEU A 63 12.88 -10.57 0.14
C LEU A 63 12.52 -10.08 1.55
N LEU A 64 12.04 -10.97 2.43
CA LEU A 64 11.74 -10.62 3.84
C LEU A 64 13.00 -10.40 4.69
N LEU A 65 14.12 -10.99 4.28
CA LEU A 65 15.46 -10.76 4.85
C LEU A 65 16.20 -9.55 4.23
N GLY A 66 15.63 -8.92 3.20
CA GLY A 66 16.25 -7.81 2.46
C GLY A 66 17.27 -8.21 1.39
N GLU A 67 17.48 -9.52 1.16
CA GLU A 67 18.46 -10.07 0.21
C GLU A 67 17.90 -10.16 -1.23
N ALA A 68 17.45 -9.03 -1.77
CA ALA A 68 16.71 -8.97 -3.05
C ALA A 68 17.49 -9.50 -4.26
N SER A 69 18.83 -9.49 -4.23
CA SER A 69 19.68 -10.06 -5.28
C SER A 69 19.59 -11.59 -5.34
N LYS A 70 19.62 -12.29 -4.19
CA LYS A 70 19.42 -13.75 -4.12
C LYS A 70 17.97 -14.13 -4.45
N ALA A 71 17.03 -13.30 -4.01
CA ALA A 71 15.61 -13.48 -4.37
C ALA A 71 15.38 -13.43 -5.90
N LEU A 72 16.08 -12.54 -6.60
CA LEU A 72 16.05 -12.46 -8.06
C LEU A 72 16.61 -13.73 -8.70
N GLN A 73 17.77 -14.22 -8.24
CA GLN A 73 18.38 -15.45 -8.76
C GLN A 73 17.43 -16.66 -8.64
N ASP A 74 16.81 -16.86 -7.47
CA ASP A 74 15.82 -17.93 -7.26
C ASP A 74 14.57 -17.78 -8.14
N ALA A 75 14.13 -16.55 -8.41
CA ALA A 75 13.02 -16.30 -9.31
C ALA A 75 13.39 -16.52 -10.79
N GLU A 76 14.66 -16.31 -11.15
CA GLU A 76 15.19 -16.55 -12.49
C GLU A 76 15.41 -18.02 -12.79
N THR A 77 15.94 -18.80 -11.84
CA THR A 77 16.05 -20.27 -11.97
C THR A 77 14.67 -20.90 -12.09
N ALA A 78 13.70 -20.51 -11.24
CA ALA A 78 12.31 -20.97 -11.34
C ALA A 78 11.64 -20.65 -12.70
N LEU A 79 12.00 -19.51 -13.32
CA LEU A 79 11.56 -19.15 -14.67
C LEU A 79 12.37 -19.81 -15.80
N GLY A 80 13.54 -20.37 -15.49
CA GLY A 80 14.29 -21.24 -16.40
C GLY A 80 13.53 -22.55 -16.63
N GLU A 81 13.06 -23.16 -15.54
CA GLU A 81 12.28 -24.41 -15.53
C GLU A 81 10.85 -24.19 -16.08
N ASP A 82 10.07 -23.27 -15.51
CA ASP A 82 8.74 -22.90 -16.02
C ASP A 82 8.68 -21.40 -16.35
N LYS A 83 8.95 -21.10 -17.62
CA LYS A 83 8.92 -19.75 -18.20
C LYS A 83 7.58 -19.02 -18.00
N ASN A 84 6.48 -19.75 -17.80
CA ASN A 84 5.13 -19.19 -17.66
C ASN A 84 4.59 -19.26 -16.23
N ASN A 85 5.42 -19.63 -15.26
CA ASN A 85 5.00 -19.75 -13.87
C ASN A 85 4.55 -18.41 -13.30
N ILE A 86 3.25 -18.25 -13.07
CA ILE A 86 2.66 -16.99 -12.59
C ILE A 86 3.28 -16.53 -11.25
N ARG A 87 3.59 -17.49 -10.36
CA ARG A 87 4.21 -17.19 -9.06
C ARG A 87 5.67 -16.76 -9.24
N ALA A 88 6.47 -17.43 -10.09
CA ALA A 88 7.85 -17.00 -10.34
C ALA A 88 7.93 -15.64 -11.08
N ILE A 89 7.02 -15.36 -12.03
CA ILE A 89 6.89 -14.03 -12.67
C ILE A 89 6.68 -12.95 -11.62
N TYR A 90 5.80 -13.19 -10.63
CA TYR A 90 5.56 -12.26 -9.53
C TYR A 90 6.81 -12.07 -8.65
N GLN A 91 7.49 -13.15 -8.25
CA GLN A 91 8.71 -13.07 -7.43
C GLN A 91 9.84 -12.32 -8.15
N LYS A 92 10.01 -12.51 -9.46
CA LYS A 92 10.98 -11.74 -10.25
C LYS A 92 10.61 -10.26 -10.28
N ALA A 93 9.33 -9.94 -10.47
CA ALA A 93 8.85 -8.55 -10.45
C ALA A 93 9.09 -7.89 -9.07
N GLU A 94 8.77 -8.55 -7.96
CA GLU A 94 9.06 -8.01 -6.62
C GLU A 94 10.57 -7.88 -6.37
N SER A 95 11.38 -8.87 -6.75
CA SER A 95 12.84 -8.79 -6.57
C SER A 95 13.46 -7.62 -7.32
N LEU A 96 13.04 -7.41 -8.57
CA LEU A 96 13.44 -6.23 -9.36
C LEU A 96 12.97 -4.91 -8.72
N TYR A 97 11.77 -4.87 -8.11
CA TYR A 97 11.29 -3.71 -7.37
C TYR A 97 12.20 -3.38 -6.18
N TYR A 98 12.55 -4.38 -5.36
CA TYR A 98 13.40 -4.19 -4.19
C TYR A 98 14.86 -3.87 -4.55
N LEU A 99 15.32 -4.24 -5.75
CA LEU A 99 16.59 -3.81 -6.33
C LEU A 99 16.55 -2.41 -6.99
N GLY A 100 15.39 -1.73 -6.98
CA GLY A 100 15.22 -0.40 -7.59
C GLY A 100 15.13 -0.41 -9.12
N GLN A 101 15.06 -1.58 -9.77
CA GLN A 101 14.95 -1.73 -11.22
C GLN A 101 13.48 -1.62 -11.67
N PHE A 102 12.90 -0.44 -11.47
CA PHE A 102 11.45 -0.26 -11.52
C PHE A 102 10.84 -0.48 -12.91
N GLU A 103 11.50 -0.11 -14.02
CA GLU A 103 10.97 -0.33 -15.37
C GLU A 103 10.89 -1.82 -15.71
N GLN A 104 11.93 -2.58 -15.34
CA GLN A 104 11.93 -4.04 -15.52
C GLN A 104 10.88 -4.72 -14.64
N SER A 105 10.77 -4.28 -13.38
CA SER A 105 9.72 -4.74 -12.46
C SER A 105 8.31 -4.51 -13.02
N LEU A 106 8.03 -3.29 -13.51
CA LEU A 106 6.77 -2.91 -14.16
C LEU A 106 6.44 -3.79 -15.37
N MET A 107 7.44 -4.06 -16.22
CA MET A 107 7.30 -5.00 -17.36
C MET A 107 6.88 -6.40 -16.90
N PHE A 108 7.50 -6.97 -15.87
CA PHE A 108 7.13 -8.30 -15.36
C PHE A 108 5.76 -8.31 -14.67
N PHE A 109 5.38 -7.26 -13.94
CA PHE A 109 4.01 -7.13 -13.41
C PHE A 109 2.97 -7.06 -14.53
N HIS A 110 3.22 -6.31 -15.61
CA HIS A 110 2.34 -6.31 -16.79
C HIS A 110 2.30 -7.67 -17.51
N ARG A 111 3.43 -8.40 -17.60
CA ARG A 111 3.45 -9.76 -18.14
C ARG A 111 2.55 -10.70 -17.34
N GLY A 112 2.64 -10.64 -16.00
CA GLY A 112 1.77 -11.39 -15.10
C GLY A 112 0.29 -11.00 -15.24
N LEU A 113 0.00 -9.69 -15.33
CA LEU A 113 -1.36 -9.18 -15.52
C LEU A 113 -1.98 -9.65 -16.85
N ARG A 114 -1.20 -9.74 -17.94
CA ARG A 114 -1.66 -10.30 -19.22
C ARG A 114 -2.00 -11.78 -19.12
N ALA A 115 -1.25 -12.54 -18.29
CA ALA A 115 -1.47 -13.98 -18.10
C ALA A 115 -2.61 -14.30 -17.11
N ARG A 116 -2.81 -13.46 -16.08
CA ARG A 116 -3.91 -13.57 -15.09
C ARG A 116 -4.45 -12.19 -14.69
N PRO A 117 -5.40 -11.61 -15.46
CA PRO A 117 -5.95 -10.25 -15.20
C PRO A 117 -6.69 -10.10 -13.87
N GLU A 118 -7.32 -11.18 -13.40
CA GLU A 118 -8.08 -11.24 -12.15
C GLU A 118 -7.20 -11.11 -10.89
N LEU A 119 -5.91 -11.41 -11.02
CA LEU A 119 -5.02 -11.58 -9.87
C LEU A 119 -4.50 -10.22 -9.39
N ALA A 120 -5.24 -9.63 -8.45
CA ALA A 120 -5.08 -8.25 -7.97
C ALA A 120 -3.66 -7.85 -7.55
N LEU A 121 -2.82 -8.80 -7.11
CA LEU A 121 -1.41 -8.55 -6.76
C LEU A 121 -0.56 -8.05 -7.95
N PHE A 122 -0.89 -8.39 -9.21
CA PHE A 122 -0.23 -7.78 -10.37
C PHE A 122 -0.66 -6.33 -10.58
N ARG A 123 -1.95 -6.03 -10.38
CA ARG A 123 -2.48 -4.66 -10.49
C ARG A 123 -1.87 -3.74 -9.43
N LEU A 124 -1.74 -4.24 -8.20
CA LEU A 124 -1.05 -3.56 -7.11
C LEU A 124 0.45 -3.38 -7.41
N GLY A 125 1.11 -4.41 -7.96
CA GLY A 125 2.51 -4.33 -8.39
C GLY A 125 2.76 -3.26 -9.47
N VAL A 126 1.89 -3.18 -10.49
CA VAL A 126 1.89 -2.12 -11.51
C VAL A 126 1.72 -0.74 -10.87
N GLN A 127 0.75 -0.56 -9.98
CA GLN A 127 0.56 0.73 -9.29
C GLN A 127 1.79 1.12 -8.47
N LYS A 128 2.30 0.20 -7.65
CA LYS A 128 3.48 0.38 -6.78
C LYS A 128 4.74 0.73 -7.57
N THR A 129 4.96 0.09 -8.72
CA THR A 129 6.11 0.39 -9.61
C THR A 129 5.94 1.72 -10.32
N GLN A 130 4.75 2.03 -10.85
CA GLN A 130 4.46 3.30 -11.50
C GLN A 130 4.66 4.49 -10.54
N GLU A 131 4.12 4.39 -9.31
CA GLU A 131 4.33 5.39 -8.26
C GLU A 131 5.82 5.52 -7.89
N ALA A 132 6.59 4.42 -7.85
CA ALA A 132 8.03 4.49 -7.61
C ALA A 132 8.79 5.22 -8.73
N ILE A 133 8.46 4.96 -10.01
CA ILE A 133 9.04 5.64 -11.18
C ILE A 133 8.71 7.13 -11.18
N GLU A 134 7.46 7.50 -10.89
CA GLU A 134 7.05 8.91 -10.82
C GLU A 134 7.76 9.67 -9.69
N ASN A 135 8.00 8.98 -8.56
CA ASN A 135 8.76 9.53 -7.44
C ASN A 135 10.27 9.65 -7.72
N THR A 136 10.90 8.73 -8.45
CA THR A 136 12.34 8.82 -8.79
C THR A 136 12.62 9.87 -9.87
N ILE A 137 11.73 10.00 -10.87
CA ILE A 137 11.84 11.03 -11.91
C ILE A 137 11.60 12.44 -11.33
N GLY A 138 10.76 12.52 -10.30
CA GLY A 138 10.27 13.77 -9.74
C GLY A 138 9.21 14.40 -10.66
N SER A 139 8.03 14.71 -10.12
CA SER A 139 6.94 15.24 -10.93
C SER A 139 7.26 16.63 -11.48
N LYS A 140 7.73 16.69 -12.74
CA LYS A 140 7.63 17.91 -13.55
C LYS A 140 6.14 18.24 -13.67
N PRO A 141 5.71 19.50 -13.50
CA PRO A 141 4.36 19.92 -13.81
C PRO A 141 4.18 19.90 -15.34
N GLY A 142 3.87 18.73 -15.89
CA GLY A 142 3.50 18.58 -17.29
C GLY A 142 2.23 19.40 -17.57
N PRO A 143 2.16 20.11 -18.71
CA PRO A 143 0.96 20.86 -19.05
C PRO A 143 -0.23 19.89 -19.21
N PRO A 144 -1.47 20.34 -18.93
CA PRO A 144 -2.65 19.50 -19.08
C PRO A 144 -2.86 19.15 -20.57
N GLY A 145 -2.39 17.97 -20.97
CA GLY A 145 -2.67 17.41 -22.29
C GLY A 145 -4.18 17.25 -22.50
N PRO A 146 -4.71 17.56 -23.70
CA PRO A 146 -6.13 17.49 -23.94
C PRO A 146 -6.59 16.03 -23.89
N THR A 147 -7.52 15.73 -22.98
CA THR A 147 -8.16 14.41 -22.94
C THR A 147 -8.93 14.21 -24.24
N ALA A 148 -8.44 13.31 -25.10
CA ALA A 148 -9.07 12.96 -26.36
C ALA A 148 -10.51 12.47 -26.10
N SER A 149 -11.48 13.24 -26.57
CA SER A 149 -12.87 12.84 -26.60
C SER A 149 -13.05 11.80 -27.69
N VAL A 150 -13.48 10.59 -27.30
CA VAL A 150 -13.95 9.55 -28.23
C VAL A 150 -15.48 9.59 -28.27
N PRO A 151 -16.10 10.03 -29.39
CA PRO A 151 -17.53 9.89 -29.58
C PRO A 151 -17.90 8.86 -30.67
N LYS A 152 -19.14 8.34 -30.55
CA LYS A 152 -19.97 7.64 -31.55
C LYS A 152 -19.88 6.11 -31.65
N SER A 153 -20.89 5.44 -31.07
CA SER A 153 -22.00 4.75 -31.80
C SER A 153 -22.92 4.05 -30.78
N GLY A 154 -24.23 3.85 -30.96
CA GLY A 154 -25.19 4.36 -31.97
C GLY A 154 -26.50 3.53 -31.97
N LYS A 155 -27.66 4.17 -32.22
CA LYS A 155 -29.05 3.61 -32.35
C LYS A 155 -29.72 3.18 -31.02
N SER A 156 -31.06 3.24 -30.84
CA SER A 156 -32.17 3.43 -31.80
C SER A 156 -33.36 4.26 -31.24
N ARG A 157 -34.33 4.63 -32.09
CA ARG A 157 -35.53 5.47 -31.83
C ARG A 157 -36.83 4.66 -31.63
N LYS A 158 -37.86 5.39 -31.12
CA LYS A 158 -39.35 5.19 -31.10
C LYS A 158 -39.99 4.55 -29.85
N SER A 159 -41.28 4.83 -29.48
CA SER A 159 -42.13 6.06 -29.52
C SER A 159 -43.58 5.80 -28.99
N GLY A 160 -44.16 6.75 -28.23
CA GLY A 160 -45.57 6.75 -27.76
C GLY A 160 -45.76 6.02 -26.40
N GLU A 161 -46.71 6.37 -25.51
CA GLU A 161 -47.82 7.34 -25.53
C GLU A 161 -48.16 7.82 -24.08
N ASP A 162 -48.75 9.02 -23.99
CA ASP A 162 -49.73 9.56 -23.02
C ASP A 162 -49.51 9.70 -21.48
N THR A 163 -50.16 10.78 -21.00
CA THR A 163 -50.09 11.52 -19.71
C THR A 163 -51.25 11.11 -18.75
N PRO A 164 -51.60 11.78 -17.59
CA PRO A 164 -51.03 12.96 -16.89
C PRO A 164 -50.97 12.91 -15.32
N LYS A 165 -50.51 14.03 -14.71
CA LYS A 165 -50.60 14.46 -13.28
C LYS A 165 -49.68 13.72 -12.28
N SER A 166 -49.18 14.36 -11.20
CA SER A 166 -49.65 15.58 -10.49
C SER A 166 -48.56 16.61 -10.17
N GLN A 167 -48.99 17.80 -9.73
CA GLN A 167 -48.14 18.93 -9.32
C GLN A 167 -47.76 18.82 -7.84
N ALA A 168 -46.52 19.18 -7.50
CA ALA A 168 -46.16 19.74 -6.19
C ALA A 168 -44.89 20.59 -6.33
N ALA A 169 -45.02 21.91 -6.19
CA ALA A 169 -43.87 22.80 -6.15
C ALA A 169 -43.24 22.79 -4.75
N GLY A 170 -41.95 22.49 -4.66
CA GLY A 170 -41.18 22.50 -3.42
C GLY A 170 -39.75 22.95 -3.70
N ALA A 171 -39.47 24.24 -3.48
CA ALA A 171 -38.19 24.83 -3.86
C ALA A 171 -37.02 24.24 -3.04
N THR A 172 -36.12 23.53 -3.70
CA THR A 172 -34.81 23.15 -3.16
C THR A 172 -33.73 23.65 -4.10
N GLY A 173 -33.16 24.81 -3.77
CA GLY A 173 -32.04 25.40 -4.50
C GLY A 173 -30.76 24.59 -4.30
N THR A 174 -30.60 23.50 -5.04
CA THR A 174 -29.34 22.74 -5.10
C THR A 174 -28.30 23.49 -5.92
N SER A 175 -27.73 24.54 -5.31
CA SER A 175 -26.56 25.23 -5.86
C SER A 175 -25.45 24.20 -6.10
N ALA A 176 -25.13 23.98 -7.38
CA ALA A 176 -24.13 23.02 -7.81
C ALA A 176 -22.75 23.46 -7.32
N ARG A 177 -22.36 22.95 -6.15
CA ARG A 177 -21.18 23.40 -5.41
C ARG A 177 -19.92 22.98 -6.16
N THR A 178 -19.38 23.89 -6.97
CA THR A 178 -18.12 23.74 -7.69
C THR A 178 -17.05 23.23 -6.72
N ARG A 179 -16.57 21.99 -6.92
CA ARG A 179 -15.51 21.40 -6.08
C ARG A 179 -14.18 22.10 -6.35
N GLN A 180 -13.97 23.25 -5.69
CA GLN A 180 -12.66 23.88 -5.59
C GLN A 180 -11.68 22.87 -4.98
N LYS A 181 -10.48 22.77 -5.56
CA LYS A 181 -9.40 21.95 -4.99
C LYS A 181 -9.06 22.49 -3.60
N PRO A 182 -8.85 21.64 -2.58
CA PRO A 182 -8.51 22.11 -1.23
C PRO A 182 -7.21 22.92 -1.27
N SER A 183 -7.16 24.02 -0.54
CA SER A 183 -5.95 24.83 -0.42
C SER A 183 -4.84 24.04 0.31
N ARG A 184 -3.61 24.54 0.22
CA ARG A 184 -2.48 23.98 0.99
C ARG A 184 -2.78 23.95 2.50
N ALA A 185 -3.36 25.03 3.02
CA ALA A 185 -3.80 25.13 4.41
C ALA A 185 -4.90 24.11 4.76
N ASP A 186 -5.87 23.87 3.87
CA ASP A 186 -6.88 22.82 4.07
C ASP A 186 -6.28 21.41 4.13
N LEU A 187 -5.23 21.16 3.33
CA LEU A 187 -4.53 19.88 3.32
C LEU A 187 -3.68 19.69 4.59
N GLU A 188 -2.94 20.72 5.00
CA GLU A 188 -2.18 20.75 6.24
C GLU A 188 -3.10 20.57 7.46
N ARG A 189 -4.25 21.24 7.50
CA ARG A 189 -5.28 21.07 8.55
C ARG A 189 -5.88 19.65 8.56
N ARG A 190 -6.15 19.04 7.40
CA ARG A 190 -6.59 17.64 7.31
C ARG A 190 -5.51 16.66 7.79
N ASN A 191 -4.25 16.94 7.54
CA ASN A 191 -3.13 16.12 8.00
C ASN A 191 -2.90 16.27 9.51
N ALA A 192 -2.97 17.49 10.06
CA ALA A 192 -2.94 17.74 11.50
C ALA A 192 -4.02 16.96 12.24
N ARG A 193 -5.26 16.95 11.74
CA ARG A 193 -6.38 16.14 12.30
C ARG A 193 -6.11 14.64 12.30
N LYS A 194 -5.39 14.10 11.30
CA LYS A 194 -5.00 12.69 11.26
C LYS A 194 -3.89 12.33 12.25
N LEU A 195 -3.03 13.29 12.62
CA LEU A 195 -1.84 13.08 13.43
C LEU A 195 -2.05 13.40 14.91
N LEU A 196 -2.84 14.44 15.22
CA LEU A 196 -3.09 14.92 16.58
C LEU A 196 -4.41 14.40 17.18
N GLY A 197 -5.37 13.96 16.35
CA GLY A 197 -6.69 13.54 16.83
C GLY A 197 -7.45 14.71 17.48
N GLU A 198 -7.93 14.48 18.71
CA GLU A 198 -8.70 15.45 19.51
C GLU A 198 -7.90 16.74 19.80
N LEU A 199 -6.60 16.62 20.10
CA LEU A 199 -5.66 17.73 20.31
C LEU A 199 -5.53 18.69 19.12
N CYS A 200 -6.04 18.31 17.94
CA CYS A 200 -6.12 19.23 16.80
C CYS A 200 -7.13 20.36 17.02
N VAL A 201 -8.17 20.15 17.85
CA VAL A 201 -9.14 21.20 18.20
C VAL A 201 -8.47 22.26 19.07
N ASP A 202 -7.69 21.83 20.06
CA ASP A 202 -6.94 22.72 20.96
C ASP A 202 -5.89 23.52 20.19
N LYS A 203 -5.16 22.87 19.27
CA LYS A 203 -4.25 23.58 18.34
C LYS A 203 -4.98 24.66 17.55
N GLU A 204 -6.10 24.32 16.91
CA GLU A 204 -6.92 25.27 16.15
C GLU A 204 -7.54 26.38 17.02
N TYR A 205 -7.67 26.18 18.33
CA TYR A 205 -8.14 27.20 19.28
C TYR A 205 -6.99 28.14 19.68
N LEU A 206 -5.85 27.60 20.07
CA LEU A 206 -4.67 28.37 20.49
C LEU A 206 -4.12 29.24 19.34
N GLU A 207 -4.09 28.72 18.10
CA GLU A 207 -3.70 29.50 16.91
C GLU A 207 -4.63 30.72 16.69
N LYS A 208 -5.94 30.58 16.95
CA LYS A 208 -6.90 31.71 16.87
C LYS A 208 -6.79 32.65 18.05
N LEU A 209 -6.51 32.12 19.24
CA LEU A 209 -6.34 32.90 20.47
C LEU A 209 -5.13 33.84 20.33
N LEU A 210 -4.00 33.34 19.78
CA LEU A 210 -2.82 34.13 19.48
C LEU A 210 -3.03 35.21 18.40
N LEU A 211 -4.02 35.04 17.52
CA LEU A 211 -4.45 36.04 16.54
C LEU A 211 -5.43 37.08 17.10
N HIS A 212 -5.91 36.92 18.34
CA HIS A 212 -6.93 37.79 18.90
C HIS A 212 -6.32 39.09 19.46
N PRO A 213 -6.78 40.28 19.02
CA PRO A 213 -6.18 41.57 19.40
C PRO A 213 -6.32 41.88 20.90
N ASP A 214 -7.23 41.21 21.60
CA ASP A 214 -7.46 41.41 23.03
C ASP A 214 -6.41 40.66 23.87
N LEU A 215 -5.85 39.56 23.36
CA LEU A 215 -4.80 38.81 24.08
C LEU A 215 -3.51 39.64 24.19
N VAL A 216 -3.16 40.35 23.13
CA VAL A 216 -2.00 41.27 23.08
C VAL A 216 -2.14 42.41 24.12
N ARG A 217 -3.37 42.74 24.52
CA ARG A 217 -3.67 43.74 25.55
C ARG A 217 -3.77 43.16 26.98
N ALA A 218 -3.82 41.83 27.11
CA ALA A 218 -3.98 41.13 28.38
C ALA A 218 -2.66 40.60 28.98
N ASP A 219 -1.57 40.58 28.21
CA ASP A 219 -0.24 40.19 28.70
C ASP A 219 0.28 41.22 29.72
N THR A 220 0.23 40.86 31.00
CA THR A 220 0.85 41.62 32.10
C THR A 220 2.31 41.19 32.30
N HIS A 221 3.11 42.00 33.01
CA HIS A 221 4.56 41.80 33.10
C HIS A 221 5.02 40.54 33.87
N THR A 222 4.12 39.80 34.52
CA THR A 222 4.47 38.65 35.38
C THR A 222 4.11 37.30 34.77
N GLU A 223 2.96 37.18 34.10
CA GLU A 223 2.53 35.93 33.45
C GLU A 223 1.94 36.26 32.06
N SER A 224 2.72 35.94 31.01
CA SER A 224 2.30 36.13 29.61
C SER A 224 1.46 34.94 29.16
N ILE A 225 0.14 35.12 29.11
CA ILE A 225 -0.79 34.12 28.57
C ILE A 225 -0.44 33.83 27.11
N SER A 226 0.04 34.83 26.36
CA SER A 226 0.51 34.62 24.99
C SER A 226 1.78 33.75 24.91
N ALA A 227 2.64 33.74 25.94
CA ALA A 227 3.81 32.86 25.99
C ALA A 227 3.41 31.40 26.19
N TYR A 228 2.53 31.11 27.17
CA TYR A 228 2.02 29.75 27.38
C TYR A 228 1.25 29.22 26.16
N ALA A 229 0.45 30.07 25.50
CA ALA A 229 -0.24 29.69 24.26
C ALA A 229 0.75 29.41 23.10
N ARG A 230 1.85 30.17 22.98
CA ARG A 230 2.92 29.90 22.01
C ARG A 230 3.65 28.59 22.29
N GLU A 231 4.02 28.34 23.55
CA GLU A 231 4.70 27.11 23.97
C GLU A 231 3.81 25.87 23.74
N ALA A 232 2.51 25.95 24.07
CA ALA A 232 1.56 24.88 23.80
C ALA A 232 1.40 24.59 22.30
N VAL A 233 1.34 25.62 21.44
CA VAL A 233 1.33 25.44 19.97
C VAL A 233 2.64 24.83 19.49
N GLU A 234 3.80 25.24 20.02
CA GLU A 234 5.10 24.65 19.67
C GLU A 234 5.19 23.16 20.08
N PHE A 235 4.71 22.80 21.26
CA PHE A 235 4.59 21.42 21.71
C PHE A 235 3.71 20.57 20.77
N LEU A 236 2.53 21.09 20.38
CA LEU A 236 1.63 20.41 19.45
C LEU A 236 2.25 20.27 18.05
N ASN A 237 3.05 21.25 17.60
CA ASN A 237 3.83 21.16 16.36
C ASN A 237 4.93 20.09 16.42
N LYS A 238 5.73 20.05 17.50
CA LYS A 238 6.75 19.01 17.72
C LYS A 238 6.12 17.62 17.77
N ARG A 239 4.98 17.46 18.46
CA ARG A 239 4.21 16.21 18.51
C ARG A 239 3.67 15.81 17.13
N GLN A 240 3.16 16.77 16.34
CA GLN A 240 2.69 16.52 14.98
C GLN A 240 3.82 16.01 14.06
N GLU A 241 5.02 16.61 14.15
CA GLU A 241 6.17 16.19 13.34
C GLU A 241 6.73 14.83 13.77
N PHE A 242 6.80 14.55 15.08
CA PHE A 242 7.15 13.23 15.61
C PHE A 242 6.25 12.12 15.04
N TRP A 243 4.92 12.33 15.05
CA TRP A 243 3.98 11.36 14.48
C TRP A 243 4.07 11.27 12.96
N ARG A 244 4.42 12.35 12.25
CA ARG A 244 4.66 12.34 10.80
C ARG A 244 5.88 11.49 10.42
N GLN A 245 6.92 11.48 11.26
CA GLN A 245 8.12 10.65 11.09
C GLN A 245 7.83 9.17 11.42
N GLN A 246 7.14 8.90 12.53
CA GLN A 246 6.78 7.54 12.95
C GLN A 246 5.69 6.89 12.08
N ARG A 247 4.82 7.70 11.46
CA ARG A 247 3.74 7.24 10.57
C ARG A 247 3.64 8.17 9.35
N PRO A 248 4.33 7.84 8.25
CA PRO A 248 4.16 8.54 6.97
C PRO A 248 2.67 8.65 6.61
N CYS A 249 2.23 9.81 6.12
CA CYS A 249 0.80 10.12 6.00
C CYS A 249 0.00 9.22 5.04
N THR A 250 0.69 8.35 4.29
CA THR A 250 0.16 7.26 3.46
C THR A 250 -0.37 6.06 4.27
N ALA A 251 0.06 5.88 5.52
CA ALA A 251 -0.25 4.72 6.36
C ALA A 251 -1.40 4.92 7.37
N LEU A 252 -2.04 6.10 7.40
CA LEU A 252 -3.06 6.45 8.40
C LEU A 252 -4.51 6.25 7.88
N PRO A 253 -5.33 5.41 8.55
CA PRO A 253 -6.75 5.26 8.23
C PRO A 253 -7.55 6.57 8.30
N ASN A 254 -8.72 6.57 7.67
CA ASN A 254 -9.59 7.75 7.66
C ASN A 254 -10.23 7.95 9.06
N HIS A 255 -9.92 9.07 9.71
CA HIS A 255 -10.36 9.42 11.08
C HIS A 255 -11.88 9.30 11.34
N LYS A 256 -12.72 9.32 10.31
CA LYS A 256 -14.17 9.16 10.40
C LYS A 256 -14.63 7.77 10.89
N ASN A 257 -13.73 6.79 10.96
CA ASN A 257 -14.04 5.40 11.34
C ASN A 257 -13.44 5.00 12.70
N LEU A 258 -12.87 5.94 13.45
CA LEU A 258 -12.46 5.68 14.84
C LEU A 258 -13.69 5.81 15.76
N PRO A 259 -13.98 4.82 16.63
CA PRO A 259 -15.02 4.97 17.63
C PRO A 259 -14.67 6.14 18.56
N HIS A 260 -15.69 6.88 18.98
CA HIS A 260 -15.58 8.19 19.63
C HIS A 260 -14.98 8.17 21.07
N ASP A 261 -14.46 7.02 21.49
CA ASP A 261 -14.22 6.63 22.89
C ASP A 261 -12.97 5.72 23.00
N ALA A 262 -12.01 5.88 22.07
CA ALA A 262 -10.81 5.06 21.97
C ALA A 262 -9.54 5.91 21.78
N LEU A 263 -9.28 6.82 22.72
CA LEU A 263 -7.89 7.14 23.04
C LEU A 263 -7.18 5.82 23.42
N PRO A 264 -6.01 5.50 22.83
CA PRO A 264 -5.27 4.30 23.21
C PRO A 264 -4.91 4.33 24.71
N LYS A 265 -4.89 3.17 25.38
CA LYS A 265 -4.69 2.99 26.84
C LYS A 265 -3.28 3.36 27.38
N TRP A 266 -2.59 4.29 26.73
CA TRP A 266 -1.25 4.78 27.07
C TRP A 266 -1.21 6.32 27.10
N PHE A 267 -2.37 6.92 27.38
CA PHE A 267 -2.53 8.26 27.95
C PHE A 267 -2.71 8.12 29.47
#